data_AF-A0A524DWN1-F1
#
_entry.id   AF-A0A524DWN1-F1
#
_cell.length_a   1.000
_cell.length_b   1.000
_cell.length_c   1.000
_cell.angle_alpha   90.00
_cell.angle_beta   90.00
_cell.angle_gamma   90.00
#
_symmetry.space_group_name_H-M   'P 1'
#
loop_
_entity.id
_entity.type
_entity.pdbx_description
1 polymer ?
#
loop_
_entity_poly.entity_id
_entity_poly.type
_entity_poly.pdbx_seq_one_letter_code
_entity_poly.pdbx_strand_id
1 'polypeptide(L)' 'MIREKMIHAIKGEYLGPSIFKFIIETQGGTYIKELINGDEGRTKPSFSEIFNNDLTCKELNVKEIKY' A
#
# COMPACT_ATOMS: atom_id res chain seq x y z
N MET A 1 12.45 12.08 9.38
CA MET A 1 12.68 10.88 10.21
C MET A 1 12.29 9.67 9.39
N ILE A 2 13.13 8.63 9.33
CA ILE A 2 12.77 7.35 8.69
C ILE A 2 12.06 6.50 9.75
N ARG A 3 10.94 5.88 9.37
CA ARG A 3 10.18 4.97 10.24
C ARG A 3 10.06 3.63 9.53
N GLU A 4 10.52 2.58 10.18
CA GLU A 4 10.26 1.22 9.71
C GLU A 4 8.84 0.82 10.10
N LYS A 5 8.12 0.24 9.14
CA LYS A 5 6.75 -0.24 9.30
C LYS A 5 6.64 -1.63 8.72
N MET A 6 5.94 -2.50 9.44
CA MET A 6 5.72 -3.88 9.00
C MET A 6 4.40 -4.02 8.27
N ILE A 7 4.45 -4.67 7.10
CA ILE A 7 3.27 -5.18 6.39
C ILE A 7 3.14 -6.65 6.74
N HIS A 8 2.07 -7.02 7.44
CA HIS A 8 1.86 -8.38 7.93
C HIS A 8 1.35 -9.31 6.85
N ALA A 9 0.43 -8.82 6.01
CA ALA A 9 -0.15 -9.59 4.92
C ALA A 9 -0.66 -8.68 3.81
N ILE A 10 -0.58 -9.17 2.56
CA ILE A 10 -1.20 -8.55 1.39
C ILE A 10 -1.98 -9.64 0.65
N LYS A 11 -3.22 -9.33 0.28
CA LYS A 11 -3.99 -10.09 -0.72
C LYS A 11 -4.38 -9.15 -1.86
N GLY A 12 -4.09 -9.54 -3.09
CA GLY A 12 -4.40 -8.77 -4.29
C GLY A 12 -5.44 -9.47 -5.15
N GLU A 13 -6.31 -8.68 -5.76
CA GLU A 13 -7.31 -9.10 -6.73
C GLU A 13 -7.20 -8.20 -7.98
N TYR A 14 -7.09 -8.82 -9.16
CA TYR A 14 -7.11 -8.13 -10.44
C TYR A 14 -8.56 -7.85 -10.84
N LEU A 15 -8.91 -6.58 -11.00
CA LEU A 15 -10.26 -6.15 -11.39
C LEU A 15 -10.31 -5.65 -12.84
N GLY A 16 -9.16 -5.38 -13.46
CA GLY A 16 -9.05 -4.92 -14.84
C GLY A 16 -7.68 -4.32 -15.15
N PRO A 17 -7.43 -3.90 -16.40
CA PRO A 17 -6.08 -3.58 -16.90
C PRO A 17 -5.24 -2.61 -16.05
N SER A 18 -5.89 -1.68 -15.35
CA SER A 18 -5.25 -0.69 -14.48
C SER A 18 -5.90 -0.60 -13.10
N ILE A 19 -6.69 -1.61 -12.71
CA ILE A 19 -7.46 -1.62 -11.46
C ILE A 19 -7.15 -2.90 -10.71
N PHE A 20 -6.59 -2.71 -9.52
CA PHE A 20 -6.34 -3.77 -8.56
C PHE A 20 -7.01 -3.41 -7.25
N LYS A 21 -7.45 -4.42 -6.52
CA LYS A 21 -7.92 -4.28 -5.14
C LYS A 21 -6.96 -5.03 -4.24
N PHE A 22 -6.52 -4.35 -3.18
CA PHE A 22 -5.66 -4.94 -2.17
C PHE A 22 -6.35 -4.93 -0.81
N ILE A 23 -6.21 -6.03 -0.08
CA ILE A 23 -6.47 -6.10 1.36
C ILE A 23 -5.11 -6.21 2.02
N ILE A 24 -4.80 -5.24 2.87
CA ILE A 24 -3.48 -5.10 3.48
C ILE A 24 -3.66 -5.10 5.00
N GLU A 25 -2.92 -5.96 5.68
CA GLU A 25 -2.77 -5.95 7.13
C GLU A 25 -1.41 -5.32 7.46
N THR A 26 -1.40 -4.26 8.26
CA THR A 26 -0.19 -3.46 8.53
C THR A 26 -0.06 -3.11 9.99
N GLN A 27 1.17 -2.82 10.43
CA GLN A 27 1.43 -2.17 11.70
C GLN A 27 0.71 -0.81 11.78
N GLY A 28 0.30 -0.43 12.99
CA GLY A 28 -0.28 0.88 13.27
C GLY A 28 0.60 2.05 12.81
N GLY A 29 -0.04 3.07 12.24
CA GLY A 29 0.63 4.27 11.72
C GLY A 29 1.35 4.06 10.37
N THR A 30 0.99 3.01 9.62
CA THR A 30 1.43 2.84 8.22
C THR A 30 0.59 3.73 7.31
N TYR A 31 1.24 4.42 6.37
CA TYR A 31 0.60 5.37 5.46
C TYR A 31 0.28 4.66 4.16
N ILE A 32 -0.94 4.15 4.02
CA ILE A 32 -1.31 3.26 2.91
C ILE A 32 -1.15 3.92 1.53
N LYS A 33 -1.43 5.23 1.43
CA LYS A 33 -1.25 5.96 0.16
C LYS A 33 0.22 6.04 -0.25
N GLU A 34 1.11 6.24 0.71
CA GLU A 34 2.57 6.29 0.50
C GLU A 34 3.14 4.90 0.16
N LEU A 35 2.65 3.85 0.83
CA LEU A 35 2.95 2.45 0.47
C LEU A 35 2.57 2.15 -0.99
N ILE A 36 1.47 2.73 -1.48
CA ILE A 36 1.01 2.54 -2.87
C ILE A 36 1.87 3.36 -3.84
N ASN A 37 1.91 4.68 -3.68
CA ASN A 37 2.49 5.59 -4.68
C ASN A 37 4.00 5.83 -4.54
N GLY A 38 4.61 5.38 -3.44
CA GLY A 38 6.03 5.56 -3.15
C GLY A 38 6.41 6.92 -2.61
N ASP A 39 5.47 7.87 -2.53
CA ASP A 39 5.66 9.22 -1.97
C ASP A 39 6.92 9.89 -2.54
N GLU A 40 7.00 9.94 -3.88
CA GLU A 40 8.16 10.45 -4.64
C GLU A 40 9.48 9.75 -4.28
N GLY A 41 9.42 8.45 -3.98
CA GLY A 41 10.56 7.63 -3.63
C GLY A 41 10.97 7.70 -2.16
N ARG A 42 10.20 8.39 -1.30
CA ARG A 42 10.46 8.46 0.15
C ARG A 42 10.03 7.21 0.90
N THR A 43 9.12 6.41 0.34
CA THR A 43 8.65 5.14 0.92
C THR A 43 9.14 3.96 0.09
N LYS A 44 9.88 3.05 0.72
CA LYS A 44 10.49 1.89 0.05
C LYS A 44 10.45 0.61 0.92
N PRO A 45 10.16 -0.56 0.32
CA PRO A 45 9.61 -0.71 -1.02
C PRO A 45 8.17 -0.17 -1.07
N SER A 46 7.75 0.33 -2.23
CA SER A 46 6.37 0.75 -2.51
C SER A 46 5.76 -0.09 -3.63
N PHE A 47 4.45 -0.08 -3.78
CA PHE A 47 3.80 -0.83 -4.86
C PHE A 47 4.21 -0.26 -6.22
N SER A 48 4.30 1.07 -6.39
CA SER A 48 4.80 1.65 -7.63
C SER A 48 6.20 1.12 -8.00
N GLU A 49 7.09 0.99 -7.01
CA GLU A 49 8.43 0.42 -7.21
C GLU A 49 8.37 -1.07 -7.56
N ILE A 50 7.56 -1.85 -6.83
CA ILE A 50 7.42 -3.30 -7.05
C ILE A 50 6.82 -3.63 -8.41
N PHE A 51 5.79 -2.91 -8.84
CA PHE A 51 5.13 -3.12 -10.13
C PHE A 51 5.82 -2.37 -11.28
N ASN A 52 6.85 -1.58 -10.99
CA ASN A 52 7.55 -0.74 -11.96
C ASN A 52 6.58 0.12 -12.80
N ASN A 53 5.61 0.74 -12.12
CA ASN A 53 4.56 1.56 -12.74
C ASN A 53 4.03 2.57 -11.71
N ASP A 54 3.59 3.75 -12.15
CA ASP A 54 3.05 4.76 -11.24
C ASP A 54 1.64 4.38 -10.78
N LEU A 55 1.53 3.95 -9.53
CA LEU A 55 0.27 3.56 -8.91
C LEU A 55 -0.27 4.66 -8.00
N THR A 56 -1.60 4.82 -8.01
CA THR A 56 -2.31 5.77 -7.16
C THR A 56 -3.46 5.08 -6.44
N CYS A 57 -3.70 5.48 -5.19
CA CYS A 57 -4.81 4.97 -4.39
C CYS A 57 -6.11 5.66 -4.81
N LYS A 58 -7.00 4.93 -5.50
CA LYS A 58 -8.32 5.45 -5.90
C LYS A 58 -9.31 5.48 -4.75
N GLU A 59 -9.32 4.45 -3.91
CA GLU A 59 -10.20 4.30 -2.76
C GLU A 59 -9.43 3.65 -1.60
N LEU A 60 -9.71 4.09 -0.37
CA LEU A 60 -9.13 3.53 0.84
C LEU A 60 -10.20 3.42 1.93
N ASN A 61 -10.31 2.23 2.51
CA ASN A 61 -11.20 1.97 3.64
C ASN A 61 -10.49 1.06 4.67
N VAL A 62 -10.74 1.30 5.95
CA VAL A 62 -10.24 0.48 7.06
C VAL A 62 -11.24 -0.65 7.32
N LYS A 63 -10.82 -1.90 7.13
CA LYS A 63 -11.70 -3.07 7.36
C LYS A 63 -11.80 -3.46 8.83
N GLU A 64 -10.70 -3.37 9.57
CA GLU A 64 -10.59 -3.86 10.95
C GLU A 64 -9.47 -3.09 11.68
N ILE A 65 -9.62 -2.91 13.00
CA ILE A 65 -8.59 -2.40 13.90
C ILE A 65 -8.41 -3.43 15.00
N LYS A 66 -7.18 -3.96 15.13
CA LYS A 66 -6.80 -4.90 16.19
C LYS A 66 -6.09 -4.12 17.31
N TYR A 67 -6.42 -4.44 18.56
CA TYR A 67 -5.83 -3.85 19.77
C TYR A 67 -4.79 -4.78 20.38
#